data_AF-A0A2V5Q852-F1
#
_entry.id   AF-A0A2V5Q852-F1
#
_cell.length_a   1.000
_cell.length_b   1.000
_cell.length_c   1.000
_cell.angle_alpha   90.00
_cell.angle_beta   90.00
_cell.angle_gamma   90.00
#
_symmetry.space_group_name_H-M   'P 1'
#
loop_
_entity.id
_entity.type
_entity.pdbx_description
1 polymer ?
#
loop_
_entity_poly.entity_id
_entity_poly.type
_entity_poly.pdbx_seq_one_letter_code
_entity_poly.pdbx_strand_id
1 'polypeptide(L)'
;SKQNVYVMEGDRCLMAAAISVGIPGKPTPKGNFTIYAKQEQKRSGSYGFSVQGNRIVPSTGGGAGRYVGYPMGYWCEFAPAYGFHQGFVHPYPRTHGCIRLHGEAAPKFYALVKIGTPVNIANSQPEDATLGPKVQRVDDSKTPDPSPSLMITSAAFEKPSGPLLQ
;
A
#
# COMPACT_ATOMS: atom_id res chain seq x y z
N SER A 1 -14.89 -2.67 -10.11
CA SER A 1 -13.41 -2.66 -10.13
C SER A 1 -12.93 -4.04 -9.71
N LYS A 2 -11.98 -4.64 -10.45
CA LYS A 2 -11.38 -5.93 -10.06
C LYS A 2 -10.27 -5.78 -9.02
N GLN A 3 -9.84 -4.55 -8.71
CA GLN A 3 -8.83 -4.24 -7.71
C GLN A 3 -7.56 -5.10 -7.84
N ASN A 4 -6.97 -5.07 -9.03
CA ASN A 4 -5.70 -5.72 -9.32
C ASN A 4 -4.67 -4.65 -9.73
N VAL A 5 -3.40 -4.96 -9.50
CA VAL A 5 -2.25 -4.27 -10.09
C VAL A 5 -1.49 -5.24 -10.97
N TYR A 6 -0.99 -4.73 -12.08
CA TYR A 6 -0.14 -5.46 -13.01
C TYR A 6 1.14 -4.66 -13.21
N VAL A 7 2.29 -5.30 -13.03
CA VAL A 7 3.60 -4.72 -13.36
C VAL A 7 4.07 -5.34 -14.65
N MET A 8 4.16 -4.51 -15.69
CA MET A 8 4.39 -4.93 -17.06
C MET A 8 5.72 -4.37 -17.58
N GLU A 9 6.43 -5.17 -18.38
CA GLU A 9 7.55 -4.73 -19.21
C GLU A 9 7.24 -5.08 -20.67
N GLY A 10 6.77 -4.08 -21.43
CA GLY A 10 6.07 -4.34 -22.69
C GLY A 10 4.86 -5.24 -22.42
N ASP A 11 4.73 -6.34 -23.17
CA ASP A 11 3.66 -7.33 -23.00
C ASP A 11 3.97 -8.38 -21.92
N ARG A 12 5.16 -8.33 -21.31
CA ARG A 12 5.58 -9.31 -20.30
C ARG A 12 5.07 -8.90 -18.92
N CYS A 13 4.19 -9.72 -18.35
CA CYS A 13 3.78 -9.59 -16.95
C CYS A 13 4.90 -10.06 -16.01
N LEU A 14 5.39 -9.16 -15.16
CA LEU A 14 6.37 -9.45 -14.11
C LEU A 14 5.70 -9.76 -12.78
N MET A 15 4.51 -9.21 -12.55
CA MET A 15 3.73 -9.37 -11.33
C MET A 15 2.26 -9.03 -11.58
N ALA A 16 1.36 -9.82 -11.02
CA ALA A 16 -0.06 -9.49 -10.90
C ALA A 16 -0.51 -9.75 -9.46
N ALA A 17 -1.19 -8.81 -8.81
CA ALA A 17 -1.58 -8.96 -7.42
C ALA A 17 -2.92 -8.27 -7.11
N ALA A 18 -3.64 -8.82 -6.13
CA ALA A 18 -4.80 -8.16 -5.54
C ALA A 18 -4.36 -6.95 -4.70
N ILE A 19 -5.13 -5.86 -4.77
CA ILE A 19 -4.86 -4.61 -4.07
C ILE A 19 -6.09 -4.08 -3.35
N SER A 20 -5.90 -3.20 -2.36
CA SER A 20 -6.99 -2.38 -1.82
C SER A 20 -6.83 -0.93 -2.26
N VAL A 21 -7.94 -0.30 -2.67
CA VAL A 21 -7.98 1.07 -3.20
C VAL A 21 -8.84 1.98 -2.31
N GLY A 22 -8.86 3.27 -2.65
CA GLY A 22 -9.58 4.31 -1.92
C GLY A 22 -11.09 4.11 -1.91
N ILE A 23 -11.71 4.35 -0.75
CA ILE A 23 -13.17 4.35 -0.59
C ILE A 23 -13.83 5.46 -1.45
N PRO A 24 -15.14 5.39 -1.74
CA PRO A 24 -15.82 6.39 -2.56
C PRO A 24 -15.65 7.85 -2.08
N GLY A 25 -15.62 8.08 -0.76
CA GLY A 25 -15.41 9.43 -0.20
C GLY A 25 -13.96 9.93 -0.21
N LYS A 26 -12.98 9.04 -0.46
CA LYS A 26 -11.54 9.33 -0.54
C LYS A 26 -10.91 8.42 -1.62
N PRO A 27 -11.29 8.61 -2.89
CA PRO A 27 -10.98 7.66 -3.96
C PRO A 27 -9.49 7.71 -4.32
N THR A 28 -8.98 6.60 -4.84
CA THR A 28 -7.71 6.60 -5.56
C THR A 28 -7.89 7.39 -6.87
N PRO A 29 -7.03 8.38 -7.16
CA PRO A 29 -7.18 9.19 -8.36
C PRO A 29 -6.92 8.32 -9.61
N LYS A 30 -7.67 8.59 -10.67
CA LYS A 30 -7.57 7.90 -11.96
C LYS A 30 -6.77 8.74 -12.94
N GLY A 31 -6.15 8.07 -13.91
CA GLY A 31 -5.37 8.72 -14.95
C GLY A 31 -3.98 8.12 -15.12
N ASN A 32 -3.13 8.87 -15.81
CA ASN A 32 -1.74 8.53 -16.06
C ASN A 32 -0.84 9.31 -15.11
N PHE A 33 0.05 8.60 -14.45
CA PHE A 33 0.99 9.11 -13.47
C PHE A 33 2.38 8.54 -13.72
N THR A 34 3.32 8.91 -12.87
CA THR A 34 4.67 8.36 -12.90
C THR A 34 5.16 8.22 -11.47
N ILE A 35 5.81 7.10 -11.14
CA ILE A 35 6.48 6.96 -9.85
C ILE A 35 7.58 8.03 -9.76
N TYR A 36 7.48 8.96 -8.83
CA TYR A 36 8.46 10.04 -8.68
C TYR A 36 9.25 9.96 -7.36
N ALA A 37 8.78 9.20 -6.38
CA ALA A 37 9.48 9.00 -5.12
C ALA A 37 9.33 7.57 -4.63
N LYS A 38 10.37 7.07 -3.96
CA LYS A 38 10.39 5.75 -3.34
C LYS A 38 11.03 5.83 -1.95
N GLN A 39 10.43 5.15 -0.98
CA GLN A 39 10.96 5.09 0.38
C GLN A 39 10.56 3.76 1.03
N GLU A 40 11.54 2.90 1.29
CA GLU A 40 11.27 1.57 1.86
C GLU A 40 10.64 1.66 3.25
N GLN A 41 11.10 2.58 4.09
CA GLN A 41 10.57 2.80 5.44
C GLN A 41 9.91 4.16 5.55
N LYS A 42 8.74 4.33 4.92
CA LYS A 42 7.98 5.57 5.01
C LYS A 42 7.08 5.58 6.24
N ARG A 43 7.03 6.74 6.90
CA ARG A 43 5.98 7.06 7.88
C ARG A 43 5.10 8.18 7.34
N SER A 44 3.81 8.12 7.65
CA SER A 44 2.88 9.18 7.31
C SER A 44 3.18 10.45 8.11
N GLY A 45 3.07 11.61 7.47
CA GLY A 45 3.19 12.90 8.16
C GLY A 45 1.86 13.43 8.71
N SER A 46 0.72 12.81 8.35
CA SER A 46 -0.62 13.34 8.62
C SER A 46 -1.50 12.43 9.47
N TYR A 47 -1.10 11.18 9.70
CA TYR A 47 -1.78 10.27 10.62
C TYR A 47 -0.81 9.21 11.17
N GLY A 48 -1.05 8.80 12.40
CA GLY A 48 -0.18 7.90 13.14
C GLY A 48 -0.61 7.83 14.59
N PHE A 49 0.33 8.01 15.49
CA PHE A 49 0.15 7.80 16.92
C PHE A 49 0.76 8.96 17.72
N SER A 50 0.10 9.32 18.84
CA SER A 50 0.73 10.09 19.92
C SER A 50 1.22 9.13 21.00
N VAL A 51 2.47 9.32 21.42
CA VAL A 51 3.16 8.48 22.40
C VAL A 51 3.48 9.28 23.66
N GLN A 52 2.97 8.83 24.80
CA GLN A 52 3.20 9.41 26.13
C GLN A 52 3.51 8.28 27.14
N GLY A 53 4.80 7.99 27.34
CA GLY A 53 5.22 6.80 28.07
C GLY A 53 4.62 5.54 27.41
N ASN A 54 3.88 4.75 28.19
CA ASN A 54 3.21 3.54 27.71
C ASN A 54 1.85 3.80 27.04
N ARG A 55 1.33 5.03 27.06
CA ARG A 55 0.07 5.38 26.42
C ARG A 55 0.32 5.72 24.95
N ILE A 56 -0.19 4.88 24.05
CA ILE A 56 -0.10 5.04 22.60
C ILE A 56 -1.52 5.09 22.04
N VAL A 57 -1.89 6.21 21.42
CA VAL A 57 -3.23 6.44 20.87
C VAL A 57 -3.16 6.98 19.45
N PRO A 58 -4.16 6.70 18.58
CA PRO A 58 -4.22 7.30 17.25
C PRO A 58 -4.17 8.83 17.28
N SER A 59 -3.48 9.44 16.32
CA SER A 59 -3.34 10.89 16.19
C SER A 59 -3.23 11.31 14.73
N THR A 60 -3.77 12.48 14.39
CA THR A 60 -3.64 13.15 13.08
C THR A 60 -2.55 14.23 13.09
N GLY A 61 -1.64 14.18 14.06
CA GLY A 61 -0.68 15.25 14.34
C GLY A 61 -1.23 16.24 15.37
N GLY A 62 -0.31 16.79 16.19
CA GLY A 62 -0.66 17.68 17.30
C GLY A 62 -1.04 16.95 18.60
N GLY A 63 -1.35 17.75 19.63
CA GLY A 63 -1.66 17.27 20.98
C GLY A 63 -0.42 17.01 21.85
N ALA A 64 -0.63 16.53 23.08
CA ALA A 64 0.45 16.16 23.99
C ALA A 64 1.13 14.88 23.54
N GLY A 65 2.45 14.77 23.75
CA GLY A 65 3.26 13.59 23.44
C GLY A 65 4.04 13.67 22.12
N ARG A 66 4.85 12.65 21.87
CA ARG A 66 5.65 12.54 20.64
C ARG A 66 4.80 11.92 19.53
N TYR A 67 4.70 12.60 18.40
CA TYR A 67 4.05 12.06 17.21
C TYR A 67 4.93 11.03 16.51
N VAL A 68 4.33 9.90 16.12
CA VAL A 68 4.96 8.88 15.29
C VAL A 68 4.00 8.50 14.16
N GLY A 69 4.41 8.78 12.92
CA GLY A 69 3.61 8.49 11.74
C GLY A 69 3.31 7.01 11.53
N TYR A 70 2.14 6.73 10.95
CA TYR A 70 1.74 5.38 10.59
C TYR A 70 2.75 4.78 9.58
N PRO A 71 3.24 3.55 9.79
CA PRO A 71 4.21 2.91 8.91
C PRO A 71 3.57 2.53 7.57
N MET A 72 4.23 2.90 6.47
CA MET A 72 3.83 2.65 5.09
C MET A 72 5.03 2.06 4.35
N GLY A 73 5.34 0.81 4.66
CA GLY A 73 6.50 0.11 4.08
C GLY A 73 6.42 0.05 2.56
N TYR A 74 7.59 0.06 1.90
CA TYR A 74 7.72 -0.07 0.44
C TYR A 74 6.95 1.01 -0.34
N TRP A 75 7.01 2.26 0.13
CA TRP A 75 6.30 3.38 -0.49
C TRP A 75 6.80 3.68 -1.90
N CYS A 76 5.88 3.73 -2.87
CA CYS A 76 6.11 4.21 -4.23
C CYS A 76 5.07 5.29 -4.57
N GLU A 77 5.48 6.55 -4.61
CA GLU A 77 4.60 7.70 -4.81
C GLU A 77 4.37 8.00 -6.27
N PHE A 78 3.10 8.15 -6.67
CA PHE A 78 2.72 8.48 -8.06
C PHE A 78 1.94 9.80 -8.19
N ALA A 79 1.37 10.31 -7.10
CA ALA A 79 0.76 11.64 -7.01
C ALA A 79 0.95 12.21 -5.59
N PRO A 80 0.88 13.53 -5.38
CA PRO A 80 1.10 14.13 -4.05
C PRO A 80 0.25 13.47 -2.96
N ALA A 81 0.90 12.83 -1.98
CA ALA A 81 0.26 12.08 -0.89
C ALA A 81 -0.49 10.79 -1.30
N TYR A 82 -0.33 10.31 -2.54
CA TYR A 82 -0.86 9.03 -3.03
C TYR A 82 0.28 8.12 -3.50
N GLY A 83 0.30 6.91 -2.96
CA GLY A 83 1.31 5.92 -3.33
C GLY A 83 0.82 4.49 -3.19
N PHE A 84 1.61 3.58 -3.73
CA PHE A 84 1.56 2.16 -3.41
C PHE A 84 2.36 1.94 -2.13
N HIS A 85 1.86 1.10 -1.23
CA HIS A 85 2.61 0.67 -0.05
C HIS A 85 2.08 -0.64 0.53
N GLN A 86 2.86 -1.25 1.41
CA GLN A 86 2.44 -2.40 2.19
C GLN A 86 1.25 -2.06 3.10
N GLY A 87 0.26 -2.93 3.15
CA GLY A 87 -0.83 -2.88 4.12
C GLY A 87 -1.88 -3.97 3.87
N PHE A 88 -2.88 -4.02 4.74
CA PHE A 88 -3.96 -5.00 4.60
C PHE A 88 -4.75 -4.81 3.30
N VAL A 89 -4.94 -5.92 2.59
CA VAL A 89 -5.72 -6.01 1.36
C VAL A 89 -7.11 -6.53 1.70
N HIS A 90 -8.12 -5.75 1.31
CA HIS A 90 -9.52 -6.09 1.51
C HIS A 90 -10.18 -6.39 0.16
N PRO A 91 -11.21 -7.26 0.12
CA PRO A 91 -11.95 -7.58 -1.11
C PRO A 91 -12.82 -6.43 -1.63
N TYR A 92 -12.85 -5.30 -0.92
CA TYR A 92 -13.54 -4.06 -1.25
C TYR A 92 -12.64 -2.84 -0.98
N PRO A 93 -12.96 -1.65 -1.51
CA PRO A 93 -12.19 -0.43 -1.23
C PRO A 93 -12.17 -0.11 0.27
N ARG A 94 -10.99 0.13 0.84
CA ARG A 94 -10.82 0.33 2.29
C ARG A 94 -9.68 1.29 2.67
N THR A 95 -9.11 2.00 1.70
CA THR A 95 -8.04 2.96 1.95
C THR A 95 -8.55 4.40 1.86
N HIS A 96 -7.69 5.36 2.19
CA HIS A 96 -7.94 6.80 2.01
C HIS A 96 -7.37 7.34 0.68
N GLY A 97 -7.18 6.46 -0.32
CA GLY A 97 -6.71 6.83 -1.65
C GLY A 97 -5.41 6.13 -2.05
N CYS A 98 -4.54 5.83 -1.09
CA CYS A 98 -3.35 5.00 -1.36
C CYS A 98 -3.73 3.59 -1.81
N ILE A 99 -2.83 2.95 -2.55
CA ILE A 99 -3.02 1.58 -3.03
C ILE A 99 -2.24 0.64 -2.10
N ARG A 100 -2.95 -0.25 -1.41
CA ARG A 100 -2.32 -1.23 -0.52
C ARG A 100 -2.01 -2.52 -1.27
N LEU A 101 -0.78 -2.98 -1.09
CA LEU A 101 -0.28 -4.28 -1.49
C LEU A 101 -0.14 -5.14 -0.23
N HIS A 102 -0.47 -6.43 -0.34
CA HIS A 102 -0.25 -7.37 0.76
C HIS A 102 1.25 -7.46 1.07
N GLY A 103 1.59 -7.92 2.29
CA GLY A 103 2.95 -7.99 2.82
C GLY A 103 3.98 -8.47 1.80
N GLU A 104 3.75 -9.64 1.21
CA GLU A 104 4.67 -10.29 0.27
C GLU A 104 4.72 -9.62 -1.12
N ALA A 105 3.61 -8.97 -1.52
CA ALA A 105 3.50 -8.30 -2.81
C ALA A 105 4.23 -6.95 -2.82
N ALA A 106 4.28 -6.25 -1.67
CA ALA A 106 4.85 -4.90 -1.59
C ALA A 106 6.37 -4.83 -1.85
N PRO A 107 7.24 -5.68 -1.25
CA PRO A 107 8.66 -5.70 -1.57
C PRO A 107 8.93 -6.03 -3.05
N LYS A 108 8.18 -6.99 -3.62
CA LYS A 108 8.30 -7.37 -5.04
C LYS A 108 7.93 -6.21 -5.95
N PHE A 109 6.78 -5.56 -5.70
CA PHE A 109 6.36 -4.36 -6.44
C PHE A 109 7.43 -3.26 -6.35
N TYR A 110 7.92 -2.98 -5.14
CA TYR A 110 8.95 -1.97 -4.91
C TYR A 110 10.24 -2.30 -5.65
N ALA A 111 10.66 -3.56 -5.74
CA ALA A 111 11.84 -3.95 -6.48
C ALA A 111 11.66 -3.81 -8.01
N LEU A 112 10.46 -4.11 -8.53
CA LEU A 112 10.17 -4.09 -9.96
C LEU A 112 9.98 -2.68 -10.54
N VAL A 113 9.38 -1.75 -9.78
CA VAL A 113 9.17 -0.37 -10.23
C VAL A 113 10.36 0.52 -9.92
N LYS A 114 10.60 1.56 -10.72
CA LYS A 114 11.65 2.57 -10.50
C LYS A 114 11.06 3.98 -10.55
N ILE A 115 11.81 4.96 -10.07
CA ILE A 115 11.49 6.36 -10.35
C ILE A 115 11.48 6.52 -11.88
N GLY A 116 10.41 7.11 -12.42
CA GLY A 116 10.13 7.19 -13.84
C GLY A 116 9.22 6.08 -14.39
N THR A 117 8.87 5.04 -13.61
CA THR A 117 7.91 4.02 -14.07
C THR A 117 6.53 4.64 -14.29
N PRO A 118 5.93 4.52 -15.49
CA PRO A 118 4.56 4.98 -15.74
C PRO A 118 3.54 4.19 -14.91
N VAL A 119 2.47 4.85 -14.50
CA VAL A 119 1.36 4.23 -13.76
C VAL A 119 0.06 4.65 -14.42
N ASN A 120 -0.75 3.68 -14.84
CA ASN A 120 -2.13 3.92 -15.28
C ASN A 120 -3.11 3.39 -14.24
N ILE A 121 -4.04 4.26 -13.80
CA ILE A 121 -5.09 3.90 -12.86
C ILE A 121 -6.44 4.11 -13.53
N ALA A 122 -7.17 3.02 -13.71
CA ALA A 122 -8.47 2.97 -14.37
C ALA A 122 -9.43 2.01 -13.67
N ASN A 123 -10.69 1.98 -14.12
CA ASN A 123 -11.68 1.02 -13.62
C ASN A 123 -11.40 -0.43 -14.05
N SER A 124 -10.66 -0.59 -15.15
CA SER A 124 -10.28 -1.84 -15.78
C SER A 124 -8.96 -1.67 -16.53
N GLN A 125 -8.20 -2.76 -16.65
CA GLN A 125 -7.04 -2.87 -17.52
C GLN A 125 -7.25 -4.00 -18.54
N PRO A 126 -6.58 -3.98 -19.71
CA PRO A 126 -6.61 -5.10 -20.66
C PRO A 126 -6.26 -6.45 -20.01
N GLU A 127 -5.30 -6.43 -19.07
CA GLU A 127 -4.83 -7.59 -18.30
C GLU A 127 -5.92 -8.21 -17.42
N ASP A 128 -7.00 -7.48 -17.09
CA ASP A 128 -8.12 -8.05 -16.33
C ASP A 128 -8.78 -9.23 -17.05
N ALA A 129 -8.72 -9.29 -18.39
CA ALA A 129 -9.29 -10.38 -19.17
C ALA A 129 -8.43 -11.65 -19.15
N THR A 130 -7.10 -11.51 -19.11
CA THR A 130 -6.15 -12.61 -19.34
C THR A 130 -5.37 -13.02 -18.07
N LEU A 131 -5.00 -12.04 -17.24
CA LEU A 131 -4.24 -12.22 -16.01
C LEU A 131 -5.14 -12.13 -14.78
N GLY A 132 -6.16 -11.27 -14.82
CA GLY A 132 -7.10 -11.05 -13.72
C GLY A 132 -7.69 -12.31 -13.09
N PRO A 133 -8.14 -13.32 -13.87
CA PRO A 133 -8.67 -14.58 -13.32
C PRO A 133 -7.63 -15.44 -12.60
N LYS A 134 -6.33 -15.21 -12.83
CA LYS A 134 -5.21 -15.95 -12.23
C LYS A 134 -4.69 -15.29 -10.93
N VAL A 135 -5.09 -14.06 -10.66
CA VAL A 135 -4.66 -13.32 -9.46
C VAL A 135 -5.24 -13.97 -8.21
N GLN A 136 -4.37 -14.44 -7.32
CA GLN A 136 -4.79 -14.92 -6.01
C GLN A 136 -5.44 -13.78 -5.22
N ARG A 137 -6.66 -14.02 -4.73
CA ARG A 137 -7.34 -13.09 -3.85
C ARG A 137 -6.81 -13.22 -2.43
N VAL A 138 -6.52 -12.07 -1.84
CA VAL A 138 -6.15 -11.92 -0.43
C VAL A 138 -7.28 -11.19 0.28
N ASP A 139 -7.65 -11.67 1.46
CA ASP A 139 -8.65 -11.04 2.33
C ASP A 139 -8.11 -10.93 3.76
N ASP A 140 -7.49 -9.80 4.04
CA ASP A 140 -7.02 -9.43 5.37
C ASP A 140 -8.12 -8.76 6.20
N SER A 141 -9.39 -8.77 5.78
CA SER A 141 -10.46 -8.01 6.44
C SER A 141 -10.77 -8.43 7.87
N LYS A 142 -10.37 -9.64 8.25
CA LYS A 142 -10.51 -10.21 9.59
C LYS A 142 -9.19 -10.26 10.36
N THR A 143 -8.08 -9.84 9.74
CA THR A 143 -6.78 -9.79 10.39
C THR A 143 -6.80 -8.68 11.44
N PRO A 144 -6.42 -8.96 12.70
CA PRO A 144 -6.39 -7.95 13.74
C PRO A 144 -5.33 -6.89 13.43
N ASP A 145 -5.60 -5.65 13.81
CA ASP A 145 -4.59 -4.59 13.71
C ASP A 145 -3.37 -4.94 14.57
N PRO A 146 -2.14 -4.67 14.07
CA PRO A 146 -0.93 -4.87 14.88
C PRO A 146 -0.96 -3.97 16.11
N SER A 147 -0.27 -4.41 17.18
CA SER A 147 -0.14 -3.62 18.39
C SER A 147 0.42 -2.21 18.08
N PRO A 148 -0.20 -1.13 18.60
CA PRO A 148 0.36 0.22 18.47
C PRO A 148 1.81 0.33 18.95
N SER A 149 2.22 -0.47 19.95
CA SER A 149 3.61 -0.50 20.43
C SER A 149 4.59 -1.00 19.36
N LEU A 150 4.17 -1.95 18.52
CA LEU A 150 4.96 -2.40 17.39
C LEU A 150 4.99 -1.34 16.29
N MET A 151 3.82 -0.76 15.96
CA MET A 151 3.63 0.20 14.87
C MET A 151 4.47 1.49 15.00
N ILE A 152 4.84 1.87 16.22
CA ILE A 152 5.69 3.05 16.48
C ILE A 152 7.21 2.78 16.42
N THR A 153 7.63 1.53 16.16
CA THR A 153 9.04 1.14 16.09
C THR A 153 9.43 0.70 14.68
N SER A 154 10.73 0.44 14.44
CA SER A 154 11.23 -0.10 13.17
C SER A 154 10.73 -1.51 12.87
N ALA A 155 10.30 -2.27 13.88
CA ALA A 155 9.74 -3.62 13.71
C ALA A 155 8.50 -3.62 12.78
N ALA A 156 7.80 -2.48 12.67
CA ALA A 156 6.70 -2.32 11.72
C ALA A 156 7.09 -2.39 10.24
N PHE A 157 8.40 -2.35 9.94
CA PHE A 157 8.96 -2.49 8.59
C PHE A 157 9.70 -3.81 8.38
N GLU A 158 9.63 -4.75 9.34
CA GLU A 158 10.18 -6.08 9.14
C GLU A 158 9.58 -6.72 7.89
N LYS A 159 10.46 -7.35 7.10
CA LYS A 159 10.04 -7.98 5.85
C LYS A 159 9.09 -9.12 6.17
N PRO A 160 7.93 -9.16 5.50
CA PRO A 160 7.03 -10.31 5.59
C PRO A 160 7.80 -11.61 5.28
N SER A 161 7.51 -12.66 6.05
CA SER A 161 8.21 -13.95 5.99
C SER A 161 7.36 -15.07 5.39
N GLY A 162 6.20 -14.73 4.84
CA GLY A 162 5.32 -15.66 4.14
C GLY A 162 5.84 -16.01 2.75
N PRO A 163 5.18 -16.95 2.05
CA PRO A 163 5.55 -17.26 0.68
C PRO A 163 5.28 -16.05 -0.22
N LEU A 164 6.26 -15.67 -1.04
CA LEU A 164 6.07 -14.64 -2.06
C LEU A 164 4.85 -15.00 -2.91
N LEU A 165 3.83 -14.13 -2.91
CA LEU A 165 2.69 -14.28 -3.81
C LEU A 165 3.23 -14.20 -5.25
N GLN A 166 3.15 -15.32 -5.97
CA GLN A 166 3.72 -15.45 -7.31
C GLN A 166 2.89 -14.69 -8.34
#